data_AF-A0A3D0CCE7-F1
#
_entry.id   AF-A0A3D0CCE7-F1
#
_cell.length_a   1.000
_cell.length_b   1.000
_cell.length_c   1.000
_cell.angle_alpha   90.00
_cell.angle_beta   90.00
_cell.angle_gamma   90.00
#
_symmetry.space_group_name_H-M   'P 1'
#
loop_
_entity.id
_entity.type
_entity.pdbx_description
1 polymer ?
#
loop_
_entity_poly.entity_id
_entity_poly.type
_entity_poly.pdbx_seq_one_letter_code
_entity_poly.pdbx_strand_id
1 'polypeptide(L)'
;AETSQWATFSPEDILALVKEKNFKAKHIVITGGEPCMVDLTPLCESLEEQGYSTQIETSGTFEIMTTAKCWVTVSPKIKMRGGYDILASAMLRANEIKHPVATEQNVDDLKALLALHQVENT
;
A
#
# COMPACT_ATOMS: atom_id res chain seq x y z
N ALA A 1 -21.99 -5.74 10.63
CA ALA A 1 -22.50 -5.68 9.24
C ALA A 1 -21.62 -4.72 8.49
N GLU A 2 -21.20 -5.05 7.27
CA GLU A 2 -20.57 -4.05 6.40
C GLU A 2 -21.61 -3.00 6.04
N THR A 3 -21.26 -1.72 6.16
CA THR A 3 -22.13 -0.60 5.80
C THR A 3 -21.53 0.09 4.57
N SER A 4 -22.37 0.55 3.65
CA SER A 4 -21.93 1.34 2.48
C SER A 4 -21.58 2.79 2.85
N GLN A 5 -21.37 3.07 4.12
CA GLN A 5 -21.11 4.41 4.62
C GLN A 5 -19.65 4.76 4.34
N TRP A 6 -19.45 5.82 3.58
CA TRP A 6 -18.16 6.43 3.33
C TRP A 6 -18.14 7.81 4.00
N ALA A 7 -16.96 8.23 4.41
CA ALA A 7 -16.71 9.57 4.93
C ALA A 7 -15.53 10.17 4.19
N THR A 8 -15.59 11.47 3.96
CA THR A 8 -14.47 12.23 3.41
C THR A 8 -13.73 12.86 4.57
N PHE A 9 -12.42 12.70 4.59
CA PHE A 9 -11.53 13.28 5.58
C PHE A 9 -10.31 13.87 4.88
N SER A 10 -9.88 15.05 5.31
CA SER A 10 -8.55 15.56 4.97
C SER A 10 -7.47 14.86 5.83
N PRO A 11 -6.18 15.00 5.49
CA PRO A 11 -5.09 14.57 6.37
C PRO A 11 -5.19 15.15 7.78
N GLU A 12 -5.60 16.41 7.92
CA GLU A 12 -5.78 17.09 9.20
C GLU A 12 -6.91 16.46 10.02
N ASP A 13 -8.03 16.11 9.38
CA ASP A 13 -9.13 15.44 10.06
C ASP A 13 -8.72 14.07 10.59
N ILE A 14 -7.99 13.28 9.77
CA ILE A 14 -7.48 11.96 10.17
C ILE A 14 -6.53 12.11 11.36
N LEU A 15 -5.60 13.07 11.30
CA LEU A 15 -4.66 13.32 12.38
C LEU A 15 -5.39 13.76 13.66
N ALA A 16 -6.40 14.63 13.55
CA ALA A 16 -7.22 15.06 14.67
C ALA A 16 -7.94 13.87 15.31
N LEU A 17 -8.52 12.98 14.50
CA LEU A 17 -9.17 11.75 14.97
C LEU A 17 -8.19 10.82 15.69
N VAL A 18 -7.00 10.59 15.13
CA VAL A 18 -5.95 9.76 15.75
C VAL A 18 -5.55 10.34 17.12
N LYS A 19 -5.41 11.67 17.22
CA LYS A 19 -5.13 12.35 18.49
C LYS A 19 -6.28 12.25 19.48
N GLU A 20 -7.52 12.47 19.05
CA GLU A 20 -8.73 12.38 19.89
C GLU A 20 -8.88 10.99 20.49
N LYS A 21 -8.69 9.94 19.68
CA LYS A 21 -8.78 8.55 20.14
C LYS A 21 -7.60 8.11 21.02
N ASN A 22 -6.53 8.91 21.09
CA ASN A 22 -5.36 8.67 21.94
C ASN A 22 -4.81 7.24 21.79
N PHE A 23 -4.73 6.76 20.54
CA PHE A 23 -4.17 5.45 20.24
C PHE A 23 -2.72 5.37 20.71
N LYS A 24 -2.32 4.21 21.24
CA LYS A 24 -0.94 3.97 21.70
C LYS A 24 -0.02 3.51 20.58
N ALA A 25 -0.57 2.92 19.53
CA ALA A 25 0.18 2.53 18.35
C ALA A 25 0.85 3.76 17.70
N LYS A 26 2.10 3.57 17.26
CA LYS A 26 2.89 4.58 16.53
C LYS A 26 3.10 4.23 15.07
N HIS A 27 2.45 3.17 14.61
CA HIS A 27 2.51 2.69 13.25
C HIS A 27 1.11 2.71 12.65
N ILE A 28 0.97 3.30 11.47
CA ILE A 28 -0.30 3.47 10.77
C ILE A 28 -0.20 2.75 9.43
N VAL A 29 -1.10 1.78 9.21
CA VAL A 29 -1.20 1.04 7.96
C VAL A 29 -2.35 1.63 7.14
N ILE A 30 -2.02 2.18 5.98
CA ILE A 30 -2.93 2.69 4.96
C ILE A 30 -3.19 1.55 3.97
N THR A 31 -4.46 1.22 3.82
CA THR A 31 -4.94 0.12 2.98
C THR A 31 -6.34 0.46 2.45
N GLY A 32 -7.13 -0.53 2.07
CA GLY A 32 -8.54 -0.41 1.73
C GLY A 32 -8.78 -0.12 0.25
N GLY A 33 -9.75 -0.83 -0.35
CA GLY A 33 -9.89 -0.88 -1.81
C GLY A 33 -8.51 -1.06 -2.46
N GLU A 34 -8.13 -0.09 -3.29
CA GLU A 34 -6.76 0.13 -3.73
C GLU A 34 -6.32 1.54 -3.29
N PRO A 35 -5.43 1.67 -2.28
CA PRO A 35 -5.10 2.97 -1.71
C PRO A 35 -4.26 3.84 -2.65
N CYS A 36 -3.47 3.26 -3.56
CA CYS A 36 -2.65 4.01 -4.51
C CYS A 36 -3.45 4.58 -5.70
N MET A 37 -4.79 4.52 -5.66
CA MET A 37 -5.63 5.30 -6.58
C MET A 37 -5.58 6.81 -6.32
N VAL A 38 -5.02 7.24 -5.18
CA VAL A 38 -4.86 8.65 -4.79
C VAL A 38 -3.44 8.94 -4.35
N ASP A 39 -3.06 10.22 -4.33
CA ASP A 39 -1.79 10.67 -3.77
C ASP A 39 -1.82 10.60 -2.23
N LEU A 40 -0.97 9.75 -1.66
CA LEU A 40 -0.89 9.52 -0.22
C LEU A 40 0.23 10.34 0.44
N THR A 41 0.99 11.12 -0.34
CA THR A 41 2.08 11.97 0.15
C THR A 41 1.60 12.91 1.27
N PRO A 42 0.50 13.69 1.10
CA PRO A 42 0.09 14.63 2.14
C PRO A 42 -0.32 13.96 3.45
N LEU A 43 -0.94 12.78 3.38
CA LEU A 43 -1.33 12.01 4.57
C LEU A 43 -0.09 11.45 5.27
N CYS A 44 0.83 10.86 4.51
CA CYS A 44 2.04 10.26 5.09
C CYS A 44 2.94 11.33 5.74
N GLU A 45 3.14 12.48 5.08
CA GLU A 45 3.89 13.62 5.65
C GLU A 45 3.24 14.10 6.95
N SER A 46 1.93 14.36 6.94
CA SER A 46 1.19 14.85 8.12
C SER A 46 1.31 13.92 9.33
N LEU A 47 1.33 12.60 9.11
CA LEU A 47 1.46 11.61 10.18
C LEU A 47 2.92 11.48 10.65
N GLU A 48 3.87 11.46 9.72
CA GLU A 48 5.29 11.31 10.01
C GLU A 48 5.86 12.50 10.78
N GLU A 49 5.42 13.72 10.47
CA GLU A 49 5.77 14.93 11.21
C GLU A 49 5.33 14.88 12.69
N GLN A 50 4.33 14.06 13.00
CA GLN A 50 3.82 13.86 14.37
C GLN A 50 4.44 12.63 15.05
N GLY A 51 5.48 12.04 14.44
CA GLY A 51 6.24 10.92 14.98
C GLY A 51 5.57 9.55 14.78
N TYR A 52 4.61 9.43 13.86
CA TYR A 52 4.11 8.12 13.42
C TYR A 52 4.99 7.57 12.30
N SER A 53 5.05 6.24 12.20
CA SER A 53 5.51 5.56 11.00
C SER A 53 4.31 5.15 10.17
N THR A 54 4.49 5.12 8.85
CA THR A 54 3.43 4.82 7.89
C THR A 54 3.79 3.58 7.07
N GLN A 55 2.79 2.79 6.73
CA GLN A 55 2.88 1.68 5.79
C GLN A 55 1.74 1.75 4.80
N ILE A 56 1.98 1.40 3.55
CA ILE A 56 0.96 1.22 2.52
C ILE A 56 0.92 -0.26 2.13
N GLU A 57 -0.27 -0.86 2.15
CA GLU A 57 -0.54 -2.15 1.51
C GLU A 57 -1.32 -1.95 0.21
N THR A 58 -0.69 -2.23 -0.94
CA THR A 58 -1.26 -1.99 -2.29
C THR A 58 -1.15 -3.23 -3.17
N SER A 59 -1.96 -3.30 -4.24
CA SER A 59 -1.83 -4.32 -5.29
C SER A 59 -0.64 -4.09 -6.23
N GLY A 60 -0.13 -2.86 -6.32
CA GLY A 60 0.92 -2.46 -7.27
C GLY A 60 0.41 -2.17 -8.69
N THR A 61 -0.90 -2.00 -8.89
CA THR A 61 -1.50 -1.66 -10.20
C THR A 61 -1.58 -0.16 -10.47
N PHE A 62 -1.20 0.69 -9.51
CA PHE A 62 -1.18 2.15 -9.62
C PHE A 62 0.15 2.70 -9.13
N GLU A 63 0.47 3.92 -9.58
CA GLU A 63 1.69 4.61 -9.16
C GLU A 63 1.66 4.86 -7.64
N ILE A 64 2.78 4.57 -6.97
CA ILE A 64 2.87 4.68 -5.51
C ILE A 64 3.40 6.07 -5.15
N MET A 65 2.48 7.03 -5.02
CA MET A 65 2.78 8.39 -4.58
C MET A 65 2.73 8.48 -3.06
N THR A 66 3.91 8.47 -2.42
CA THR A 66 4.07 8.53 -0.96
C THR A 66 5.45 9.08 -0.59
N THR A 67 5.67 9.33 0.70
CA THR A 67 6.98 9.75 1.22
C THR A 67 8.03 8.66 1.03
N ALA A 68 9.30 9.06 1.03
CA ALA A 68 10.41 8.10 1.01
C ALA A 68 10.50 7.23 2.28
N LYS A 69 9.92 7.69 3.41
CA LYS A 69 9.95 6.98 4.69
C LYS A 69 8.84 5.93 4.82
N CYS A 70 7.75 6.08 4.07
CA CYS A 70 6.63 5.14 4.12
C CYS A 70 7.08 3.73 3.69
N TRP A 71 6.76 2.72 4.50
CA TRP A 71 7.00 1.33 4.15
C TRP A 71 5.96 0.86 3.14
N VAL A 72 6.38 0.31 2.01
CA VAL A 72 5.46 -0.11 0.95
C VAL A 72 5.48 -1.62 0.82
N THR A 73 4.33 -2.24 1.12
CA THR A 73 4.07 -3.65 0.87
C THR A 73 3.23 -3.80 -0.39
N VAL A 74 3.83 -4.34 -1.44
CA VAL A 74 3.11 -4.68 -2.68
C VAL A 74 2.65 -6.13 -2.60
N SER A 75 1.36 -6.36 -2.82
CA SER A 75 0.75 -7.70 -2.93
C SER A 75 0.22 -7.90 -4.34
N PRO A 76 1.06 -8.35 -5.30
CA PRO A 76 0.70 -8.39 -6.71
C PRO A 76 -0.54 -9.23 -6.97
N LYS A 77 -1.54 -8.61 -7.62
CA LYS A 77 -2.82 -9.25 -7.96
C LYS A 77 -2.79 -9.82 -9.39
N ILE A 78 -1.93 -10.82 -9.58
CA ILE A 78 -1.67 -11.46 -10.89
C ILE A 78 -2.94 -12.14 -11.43
N LYS A 79 -3.30 -11.85 -12.70
CA LYS A 79 -4.45 -12.45 -13.43
C LYS A 79 -5.81 -12.30 -12.73
N MET A 80 -5.98 -11.24 -11.94
CA MET A 80 -7.25 -10.94 -11.28
C MET A 80 -8.25 -10.27 -12.25
N ARG A 81 -9.56 -10.40 -11.98
CA ARG A 81 -10.67 -9.96 -12.86
C ARG A 81 -10.59 -8.52 -13.36
N GLY A 82 -9.88 -7.64 -12.66
CA GLY A 82 -9.72 -6.22 -13.03
C GLY A 82 -8.84 -5.99 -14.26
N GLY A 83 -7.99 -6.95 -14.64
CA GLY A 83 -7.18 -6.87 -15.86
C GLY A 83 -6.10 -5.77 -15.86
N TYR A 84 -5.83 -5.14 -14.71
CA TYR A 84 -4.76 -4.16 -14.59
C TYR A 84 -3.40 -4.87 -14.52
N ASP A 85 -2.43 -4.28 -15.21
CA ASP A 85 -1.04 -4.70 -15.13
C ASP A 85 -0.42 -4.26 -13.80
N ILE A 86 0.55 -5.03 -13.33
CA ILE A 86 1.42 -4.63 -12.22
C ILE A 86 2.47 -3.70 -12.79
N LEU A 87 2.66 -2.53 -12.16
CA LEU A 87 3.59 -1.53 -12.66
C LEU A 87 5.00 -1.83 -12.19
N ALA A 88 5.97 -1.66 -13.10
CA ALA A 88 7.39 -1.74 -12.75
C ALA A 88 7.75 -0.72 -11.67
N SER A 89 7.20 0.50 -11.73
CA SER A 89 7.41 1.55 -10.72
C SER A 89 6.96 1.12 -9.33
N ALA A 90 5.79 0.49 -9.23
CA ALA A 90 5.27 -0.04 -7.97
C ALA A 90 6.17 -1.15 -7.40
N MET A 91 6.60 -2.09 -8.26
CA MET A 91 7.50 -3.18 -7.86
C MET A 91 8.87 -2.69 -7.40
N LEU A 92 9.43 -1.69 -8.07
CA LEU A 92 10.70 -1.07 -7.70
C LEU A 92 10.60 -0.18 -6.46
N ARG A 93 9.42 0.39 -6.19
CA ARG A 93 9.16 1.16 -4.96
C ARG A 93 8.93 0.27 -3.74
N ALA A 94 8.58 -1.00 -3.92
CA ALA A 94 8.24 -1.91 -2.83
C ALA A 94 9.42 -2.10 -1.86
N ASN A 95 9.13 -1.99 -0.56
CA ASN A 95 10.04 -2.44 0.51
C ASN A 95 9.78 -3.90 0.88
N GLU A 96 8.57 -4.40 0.58
CA GLU A 96 8.17 -5.77 0.81
C GLU A 96 7.28 -6.25 -0.34
N ILE A 97 7.49 -7.49 -0.79
CA ILE A 97 6.61 -8.17 -1.73
C ILE A 97 5.89 -9.31 -1.00
N LYS A 98 4.58 -9.13 -0.76
CA LYS A 98 3.73 -10.07 -0.02
C LYS A 98 2.81 -10.82 -0.99
N HIS A 99 3.24 -12.01 -1.42
CA HIS A 99 2.48 -12.84 -2.37
C HIS A 99 1.72 -13.97 -1.67
N PRO A 100 0.38 -14.02 -1.74
CA PRO A 100 -0.39 -15.16 -1.26
C PRO A 100 -0.13 -16.40 -2.12
N VAL A 101 0.19 -17.54 -1.49
CA VAL A 101 0.50 -18.80 -2.17
C VAL A 101 -0.47 -19.88 -1.73
N ALA A 102 -1.17 -20.48 -2.69
CA ALA A 102 -1.99 -21.68 -2.49
C ALA A 102 -1.52 -22.85 -3.36
N THR A 103 -0.84 -22.57 -4.48
CA THR A 103 -0.39 -23.55 -5.48
C THR A 103 1.01 -23.22 -5.97
N GLU A 104 1.70 -24.20 -6.55
CA GLU A 104 3.01 -23.98 -7.20
C GLU A 104 2.92 -22.93 -8.32
N GLN A 105 1.79 -22.88 -9.04
CA GLN A 105 1.57 -21.86 -10.07
C GLN A 105 1.65 -20.44 -9.51
N ASN A 106 1.27 -20.20 -8.25
CA ASN A 106 1.43 -18.88 -7.63
C ASN A 106 2.91 -18.53 -7.42
N VAL A 107 3.72 -19.52 -7.04
CA VAL A 107 5.16 -19.36 -6.91
C VAL A 107 5.79 -19.05 -8.27
N ASP A 108 5.38 -19.76 -9.31
CA ASP A 108 5.88 -19.54 -10.68
C ASP A 108 5.44 -18.18 -11.24
N ASP A 109 4.19 -17.79 -11.02
CA ASP A 109 3.67 -16.48 -11.42
C ASP A 109 4.45 -15.35 -10.72
N LEU A 110 4.77 -15.49 -9.43
CA LEU A 110 5.61 -14.53 -8.71
C LEU A 110 7.03 -14.46 -9.29
N LYS A 111 7.69 -15.61 -9.51
CA LYS A 111 9.05 -15.65 -10.10
C LYS A 111 9.09 -14.96 -11.46
N ALA A 112 8.08 -15.22 -12.30
CA ALA A 112 7.97 -14.57 -13.61
C ALA A 112 7.79 -13.05 -13.47
N LEU A 113 6.97 -12.59 -12.52
CA LEU A 113 6.78 -11.16 -12.26
C LEU A 113 8.06 -10.47 -11.77
N LEU A 114 8.79 -11.09 -10.83
CA LEU A 114 10.05 -10.56 -10.32
C LEU A 114 11.09 -10.43 -11.43
N ALA A 115 11.21 -11.46 -12.28
CA ALA A 115 12.12 -11.44 -13.43
C ALA A 115 11.72 -10.38 -14.47
N LEU A 116 10.42 -10.23 -14.74
CA LEU A 116 9.89 -9.24 -15.69
C LEU A 116 10.27 -7.81 -15.29
N HIS A 117 10.17 -7.50 -13.99
CA HIS A 117 10.45 -6.16 -13.46
C HIS A 117 11.88 -5.99 -12.90
N GLN A 118 12.75 -6.98 -13.09
CA GLN A 118 14.16 -6.96 -12.64
C GLN A 118 14.29 -6.65 -11.14
N VAL A 119 13.39 -7.21 -10.32
CA VAL A 119 13.45 -7.06 -8.86
C VAL A 119 14.50 -8.03 -8.32
N GLU A 120 15.66 -7.50 -7.94
CA GLU A 120 16.75 -8.28 -7.36
C GLU A 120 16.71 -8.31 -5.82
N ASN A 121 16.30 -7.21 -5.20
CA ASN A 121 16.19 -7.03 -3.75
C ASN A 121 15.04 -6.06 -3.41
N THR A 122 14.56 -6.12 -2.17
CA THR A 122 13.56 -5.22 -1.59
C THR A 122 14.05 -4.68 -0.25
#